data_AF-A0A9D8RZ24-F1
#
_entry.id   AF-A0A9D8RZ24-F1
#
_cell.length_a   1.000
_cell.length_b   1.000
_cell.length_c   1.000
_cell.angle_alpha   90.00
_cell.angle_beta   90.00
_cell.angle_gamma   90.00
#
_symmetry.space_group_name_H-M   'P 1'
#
loop_
_entity.id
_entity.type
_entity.pdbx_description
1 polymer ?
#
loop_
_entity_poly.entity_id
_entity_poly.type
_entity_poly.pdbx_seq_one_letter_code
_entity_poly.pdbx_strand_id
1 'polypeptide(L)'
;MQHQGAYELAHFEMICAIVYQLTRNLTPEEIKESGFDKYYVDHTLALWPQAAGGIPFNACEFQSKGDVITDLMEDMAADAAYM
;
A
#
# COMPACT_ATOMS: atom_id res chain seq x y z
N MET A 1 1.03 17.21 10.67
CA MET A 1 0.50 16.69 9.38
C MET A 1 1.48 16.82 8.21
N GLN A 2 1.84 18.02 7.70
CA GLN A 2 2.68 18.14 6.49
C GLN A 2 4.03 17.41 6.53
N HIS A 3 4.73 17.43 7.66
CA HIS A 3 5.97 16.68 7.84
C HIS A 3 5.71 15.17 7.79
N GLN A 4 4.83 14.64 8.64
CA GLN A 4 4.47 13.21 8.67
C GLN A 4 4.04 12.67 7.29
N GLY A 5 3.20 13.41 6.55
CA GLY A 5 2.78 12.98 5.22
C GLY A 5 3.95 12.78 4.23
N ALA A 6 5.05 13.51 4.38
CA ALA A 6 6.25 13.30 3.57
C ALA A 6 7.02 12.03 3.99
N TYR A 7 7.02 11.67 5.27
CA TYR A 7 7.61 10.40 5.75
C TYR A 7 6.80 9.21 5.25
N GLU A 8 5.47 9.28 5.28
CA GLU A 8 4.62 8.19 4.78
C GLU A 8 4.80 7.95 3.27
N LEU A 9 5.13 8.98 2.49
CA LEU A 9 5.54 8.80 1.09
C LEU A 9 6.88 8.07 0.96
N ALA A 10 7.84 8.33 1.86
CA ALA A 10 9.09 7.58 1.91
C ALA A 10 8.87 6.13 2.37
N HIS A 11 7.95 5.89 3.32
CA HIS A 11 7.53 4.54 3.69
C HIS A 11 6.92 3.80 2.51
N PHE A 12 6.03 4.46 1.76
CA PHE A 12 5.44 3.90 0.55
C PHE A 12 6.50 3.52 -0.50
N GLU A 13 7.51 4.37 -0.70
CA GLU A 13 8.65 4.07 -1.56
C GLU A 13 9.44 2.84 -1.08
N MET A 14 9.71 2.75 0.23
CA MET A 14 10.42 1.60 0.82
C MET A 14 9.66 0.29 0.62
N ILE A 15 8.35 0.28 0.87
CA ILE A 15 7.51 -0.90 0.67
C ILE A 15 7.45 -1.29 -0.80
N CYS A 16 7.22 -0.33 -1.70
CA CYS A 16 7.25 -0.54 -3.14
C CYS A 16 8.57 -1.16 -3.59
N ALA A 17 9.69 -0.62 -3.09
CA ALA A 17 11.01 -1.16 -3.38
C ALA A 17 11.10 -2.61 -2.91
N ILE A 18 10.79 -2.92 -1.65
CA ILE A 18 10.84 -4.29 -1.10
C ILE A 18 10.03 -5.26 -1.96
N VAL A 19 8.79 -4.93 -2.30
CA VAL A 19 7.93 -5.79 -3.15
C VAL A 19 8.61 -6.03 -4.49
N TYR A 20 9.06 -4.97 -5.17
CA TYR A 20 9.79 -5.10 -6.42
C TYR A 20 11.06 -5.95 -6.28
N GLN A 21 11.80 -5.81 -5.18
CA GLN A 21 13.02 -6.59 -4.95
C GLN A 21 12.74 -8.08 -4.83
N LEU A 22 11.64 -8.44 -4.16
CA LEU A 22 11.21 -9.81 -3.96
C LEU A 22 10.63 -10.45 -5.23
N THR A 23 10.14 -9.63 -6.17
CA THR A 23 9.36 -10.13 -7.32
C THR A 23 10.04 -9.94 -8.68
N ARG A 24 11.09 -9.12 -8.77
CA ARG A 24 11.93 -9.05 -9.98
C ARG A 24 12.59 -10.41 -10.19
N ASN A 25 12.46 -10.97 -11.38
CA ASN A 25 12.97 -12.29 -11.79
C ASN A 25 12.10 -13.50 -11.45
N LEU A 26 10.88 -13.33 -10.91
CA LEU A 26 9.95 -14.45 -10.86
C LEU A 26 9.58 -14.91 -12.28
N THR A 27 9.63 -16.21 -12.52
CA THR A 27 9.12 -16.84 -13.72
C THR A 27 7.59 -16.87 -13.72
N PRO A 28 6.93 -16.94 -14.90
CA PRO A 28 5.47 -17.06 -14.96
C PRO A 28 4.91 -18.25 -14.15
N GLU A 29 5.64 -19.36 -14.10
CA GLU A 29 5.29 -20.55 -13.32
C GLU A 29 5.32 -20.26 -11.80
N GLU A 30 6.36 -19.58 -11.30
CA GLU A 30 6.49 -19.20 -9.88
C GLU A 30 5.42 -18.17 -9.46
N ILE A 31 5.05 -17.24 -10.35
CA ILE A 31 3.95 -16.30 -10.12
C ILE A 31 2.63 -17.04 -9.92
N LYS A 32 2.42 -18.12 -10.68
CA LYS A 32 1.20 -18.93 -10.59
C LYS A 32 1.17 -19.78 -9.34
N GLU A 33 2.29 -20.39 -8.96
CA GLU A 33 2.39 -21.20 -7.73
C GLU A 33 2.29 -20.36 -6.45
N SER A 34 2.78 -19.12 -6.47
CA SER A 34 2.69 -18.18 -5.34
C SER A 34 1.30 -17.56 -5.16
N GLY A 35 0.35 -17.80 -6.07
CA GLY A 35 -1.00 -17.24 -6.00
C GLY A 35 -1.07 -15.74 -6.31
N PHE A 36 -0.01 -15.17 -6.90
CA PHE A 36 0.00 -13.78 -7.38
C PHE A 36 -0.48 -13.65 -8.82
N ASP A 37 -0.93 -14.73 -9.45
CA ASP A 37 -1.45 -14.78 -10.81
C ASP A 37 -2.47 -13.66 -11.08
N LYS A 38 -3.46 -13.46 -10.21
CA LYS A 38 -4.47 -12.41 -10.37
C LYS A 38 -3.87 -10.99 -10.29
N TYR A 39 -2.85 -10.78 -9.46
CA TYR A 39 -2.22 -9.48 -9.29
C TYR A 39 -1.36 -9.10 -10.51
N TYR A 40 -0.54 -10.05 -11.00
CA TYR A 40 0.38 -9.85 -12.11
C TYR A 40 -0.28 -9.98 -13.50
N VAL A 41 -1.46 -10.59 -13.63
CA VAL A 41 -2.19 -10.64 -14.92
C VAL A 41 -2.70 -9.25 -15.30
N ASP A 42 -3.29 -8.52 -14.36
CA ASP A 42 -3.91 -7.23 -14.65
C ASP A 42 -2.88 -6.08 -14.75
N HIS A 43 -1.72 -6.24 -14.09
CA HIS A 43 -0.74 -5.16 -13.96
C HIS A 43 0.67 -5.55 -14.45
N THR A 44 0.83 -6.73 -15.06
CA THR A 44 2.15 -7.29 -15.41
C THR A 44 3.07 -7.26 -14.18
N LEU A 45 4.39 -7.13 -14.35
CA LEU A 45 5.36 -6.97 -13.25
C LEU A 45 5.37 -5.57 -12.60
N ALA A 46 4.40 -4.70 -12.92
CA ALA A 46 4.33 -3.37 -12.33
C ALA A 46 3.72 -3.42 -10.92
N LEU A 47 4.10 -2.45 -10.09
CA LEU A 47 3.51 -2.28 -8.76
C LEU A 47 2.13 -1.62 -8.88
N TRP A 48 1.13 -2.27 -8.30
CA TRP A 48 -0.24 -1.77 -8.20
C TRP A 48 -0.67 -1.63 -6.73
N PRO A 49 -1.02 -0.42 -6.25
CA PRO A 49 -1.46 -0.21 -4.88
C PRO A 49 -2.84 -0.83 -4.62
N GLN A 50 -2.84 -1.93 -3.89
CA GLN A 50 -4.05 -2.70 -3.57
C GLN A 50 -3.84 -3.43 -2.25
N ALA A 51 -4.89 -3.51 -1.43
CA ALA A 51 -4.87 -4.31 -0.21
C ALA A 51 -4.74 -5.80 -0.54
N ALA A 52 -4.22 -6.62 0.39
CA ALA A 52 -4.08 -8.07 0.17
C ALA A 52 -5.38 -8.79 -0.23
N GLY A 53 -6.55 -8.23 0.12
CA GLY A 53 -7.86 -8.72 -0.29
C GLY A 53 -8.33 -8.33 -1.69
N GLY A 54 -7.50 -7.64 -2.48
CA GLY A 54 -7.84 -7.24 -3.85
C GLY A 54 -8.60 -5.91 -3.97
N ILE A 55 -8.63 -5.08 -2.93
CA ILE A 55 -9.32 -3.77 -2.96
C ILE A 55 -8.33 -2.67 -3.40
N PRO A 56 -8.54 -1.99 -4.54
CA PRO A 56 -7.65 -0.93 -5.01
C PRO A 56 -7.64 0.27 -4.06
N PHE A 57 -6.47 0.88 -3.89
CA PHE A 57 -6.34 2.12 -3.14
C PHE A 57 -7.20 3.23 -3.77
N ASN A 58 -7.90 4.00 -2.94
CA ASN A 58 -8.69 5.15 -3.38
C ASN A 58 -8.73 6.24 -2.30
N ALA A 59 -9.27 7.41 -2.65
CA ALA A 59 -9.25 8.58 -1.75
C ALA A 59 -10.16 8.45 -0.53
N CYS A 60 -11.08 7.47 -0.48
CA CYS A 60 -11.93 7.24 0.70
C CYS A 60 -11.13 6.75 1.92
N GLU A 61 -9.89 6.32 1.71
CA GLU A 61 -9.03 5.87 2.80
C GLU A 61 -8.43 7.05 3.60
N PHE A 62 -8.56 8.27 3.09
CA PHE A 62 -8.16 9.47 3.82
C PHE A 62 -9.33 10.09 4.58
N GLN A 63 -9.15 10.23 5.90
CA GLN A 63 -10.03 11.06 6.73
C GLN A 63 -9.39 12.43 6.93
N SER A 64 -10.05 13.47 6.42
CA SER A 64 -9.70 14.87 6.68
C SER A 64 -11.00 15.63 6.91
N LYS A 65 -11.36 15.80 8.19
CA LYS A 65 -12.64 16.38 8.63
C LYS A 65 -12.52 17.86 8.94
N GLY A 66 -11.30 18.37 9.12
CA GLY A 66 -11.03 19.78 9.42
C GLY A 66 -11.28 20.16 10.88
N ASP A 67 -11.59 19.19 11.73
CA ASP A 67 -11.61 19.32 13.18
C ASP A 67 -10.36 18.64 13.74
N VAL A 68 -9.56 19.40 14.49
CA VAL A 68 -8.23 18.96 14.94
C VAL A 68 -8.31 17.75 15.87
N ILE A 69 -9.33 17.64 16.71
CA ILE A 69 -9.46 16.52 17.64
C ILE A 69 -9.83 15.26 16.86
N THR A 70 -10.79 15.37 15.94
CA THR A 70 -11.21 14.26 15.08
C THR A 70 -10.06 13.80 14.19
N ASP A 71 -9.36 14.71 13.53
CA ASP A 71 -8.23 14.37 12.64
C ASP A 71 -7.09 13.69 13.43
N LEU A 72 -6.79 14.14 14.66
CA LEU A 72 -5.77 13.48 15.51
C LEU A 72 -6.19 12.07 15.97
N MET A 73 -7.48 11.87 16.28
CA MET A 73 -7.99 10.55 16.64
C MET A 73 -7.90 9.57 15.46
N GLU A 74 -8.19 10.04 14.26
CA GLU A 74 -8.05 9.25 13.03
C GLU A 74 -6.58 8.94 12.72
N ASP A 75 -5.67 9.93 12.85
CA ASP A 75 -4.22 9.70 12.69
C ASP A 75 -3.72 8.61 13.66
N MET A 76 -4.11 8.67 14.94
CA MET A 76 -3.74 7.65 15.93
C MET A 76 -4.36 6.28 15.65
N ALA A 77 -5.59 6.24 15.14
CA ALA A 77 -6.26 5.00 14.77
C ALA A 77 -5.60 4.36 13.54
N ALA A 78 -5.21 5.17 12.55
CA ALA A 78 -4.45 4.72 11.39
C ALA A 78 -3.09 4.14 11.81
N ASP A 79 -2.40 4.82 12.72
CA ASP A 79 -1.13 4.34 13.28
C ASP A 79 -1.26 3.02 14.03
N ALA A 80 -2.32 2.87 14.83
CA ALA A 80 -2.60 1.64 15.55
C ALA A 80 -3.00 0.47 14.63
N ALA A 81 -3.53 0.74 13.43
CA ALA A 81 -4.02 -0.29 12.52
C ALA A 81 -2.90 -1.05 11.79
N TYR A 82 -1.68 -0.49 11.71
CA TYR A 82 -0.52 -1.16 11.10
C TYR A 82 0.49 -1.73 12.12
N MET A 83 0.20 -1.65 13.43
CA MET A 83 0.95 -2.32 14.50
C MET A 83 0.32 -3.66 14.90
#